data_AF-A0A4U3AK29-F1
#
_entry.id   AF-A0A4U3AK29-F1
#
_cell.length_a   1.000
_cell.length_b   1.000
_cell.length_c   1.000
_cell.angle_alpha   90.00
_cell.angle_beta   90.00
_cell.angle_gamma   90.00
#
_symmetry.space_group_name_H-M   'P 1'
#
loop_
_entity.id
_entity.type
_entity.pdbx_description
1 polymer ?
#
loop_
_entity_poly.entity_id
_entity_poly.type
_entity_poly.pdbx_seq_one_letter_code
_entity_poly.pdbx_strand_id
1 'polypeptide(L)' 'MRINKFISEAGKASRRGADKLINERRVIINGKVAKIGDQVNPGDDVRVNGEQLRIARDHVYIALILV' A
#
# COMPACT_ATOMS: atom_id res chain seq x y z
N MET A 1 -7.27 3.50 -0.09
CA MET A 1 -7.21 2.04 -0.37
C MET A 1 -6.84 1.29 0.89
N ARG A 2 -7.49 0.16 1.24
CA ARG A 2 -7.11 -0.58 2.47
C ARG A 2 -5.66 -1.04 2.44
N ILE A 3 -4.96 -0.92 3.56
CA ILE A 3 -3.54 -1.31 3.71
C ILE A 3 -3.31 -2.80 3.35
N ASN A 4 -4.22 -3.70 3.71
CA ASN A 4 -4.12 -5.12 3.36
C ASN A 4 -4.13 -5.34 1.84
N LYS A 5 -4.96 -4.57 1.13
CA LYS A 5 -5.04 -4.60 -0.34
C LYS A 5 -3.78 -3.99 -0.93
N PHE A 6 -3.29 -2.89 -0.35
CA PHE A 6 -2.06 -2.22 -0.78
C PHE A 6 -0.84 -3.15 -0.71
N ILE A 7 -0.63 -3.81 0.42
CA ILE A 7 0.49 -4.75 0.61
C ILE A 7 0.40 -5.95 -0.35
N SER A 8 -0.83 -6.43 -0.60
CA SER A 8 -1.09 -7.52 -1.53
C SER A 8 -0.85 -7.13 -2.99
N GLU A 9 -1.26 -5.93 -3.40
CA GLU A 9 -1.02 -5.40 -4.76
C GLU A 9 0.44 -5.05 -5.00
N ALA A 10 1.15 -4.61 -3.95
CA ALA A 10 2.59 -4.40 -4.00
C ALA A 10 3.40 -5.72 -4.07
N GLY A 11 2.73 -6.89 -4.03
CA GLY A 11 3.37 -8.20 -4.11
C GLY A 11 4.16 -8.63 -2.88
N LYS A 12 4.09 -7.88 -1.78
CA LYS A 12 4.93 -8.13 -0.59
C LYS A 12 4.43 -9.27 0.27
N ALA A 13 3.12 -9.48 0.34
CA ALA A 13 2.50 -10.59 1.08
C ALA A 13 1.07 -10.84 0.60
N SER A 14 0.56 -12.06 0.83
CA SER A 14 -0.87 -12.37 0.66
C SER A 14 -1.73 -11.55 1.65
N ARG A 15 -3.04 -11.44 1.41
CA ARG A 15 -3.96 -10.70 2.31
C ARG A 15 -3.80 -11.09 3.80
N ARG A 16 -3.65 -12.38 4.10
CA ARG A 16 -3.42 -12.89 5.47
C ARG A 16 -2.02 -12.57 5.99
N GLY A 17 -1.01 -12.59 5.11
CA GLY A 17 0.35 -12.19 5.48
C GLY A 17 0.45 -10.69 5.77
N ALA A 18 -0.31 -9.87 5.06
CA ALA A 18 -0.42 -8.44 5.32
C ALA A 18 -0.96 -8.16 6.74
N ASP A 19 -2.02 -8.85 7.17
CA ASP A 19 -2.55 -8.74 8.53
C ASP A 19 -1.49 -9.06 9.59
N LYS A 20 -0.71 -10.13 9.36
CA LYS A 20 0.38 -10.52 10.26
C LYS A 20 1.45 -9.44 10.35
N LEU A 21 1.89 -8.88 9.22
CA LEU A 21 2.88 -7.80 9.17
C LEU A 21 2.40 -6.54 9.88
N ILE A 22 1.11 -6.20 9.76
CA ILE A 22 0.51 -5.05 10.42
C ILE A 22 0.45 -5.29 11.93
N ASN A 23 -0.01 -6.47 12.37
CA ASN A 23 -0.04 -6.84 13.79
C ASN A 23 1.36 -6.86 14.42
N GLU A 24 2.37 -7.32 13.68
CA GLU A 24 3.78 -7.29 14.10
C GLU A 24 4.39 -5.88 14.09
N ARG A 25 3.62 -4.83 13.77
CA ARG A 25 4.07 -3.43 13.68
C ARG A 25 5.22 -3.24 12.68
N ARG A 26 5.30 -4.12 11.67
CA ARG A 26 6.31 -4.07 10.61
C ARG A 26 5.93 -3.12 9.48
N VAL A 27 4.70 -2.60 9.50
CA VAL A 27 4.15 -1.70 8.48
C VAL A 27 4.08 -0.29 9.04
N ILE A 28 4.64 0.66 8.30
CA ILE A 28 4.70 2.08 8.63
C ILE A 28 4.05 2.86 7.48
N ILE A 29 3.13 3.77 7.79
CA ILE A 29 2.51 4.70 6.84
C ILE A 29 2.88 6.11 7.30
N ASN A 30 3.57 6.89 6.47
CA ASN A 30 3.97 8.27 6.77
C ASN A 30 4.70 8.41 8.13
N GLY A 31 5.58 7.45 8.45
CA GLY A 31 6.31 7.41 9.73
C GLY A 31 5.52 6.92 10.94
N LYS A 32 4.25 6.54 10.79
CA LYS A 32 3.40 5.97 11.86
C LYS A 32 3.15 4.49 11.65
N VAL A 33 3.15 3.70 12.73
CA VAL A 33 2.82 2.27 12.65
C VAL A 33 1.37 2.09 12.17
N ALA A 34 1.19 1.34 11.09
CA ALA A 34 -0.12 1.05 10.53
C ALA A 34 -0.91 0.09 11.42
N LYS A 35 -2.24 0.22 11.38
CA LYS A 35 -3.19 -0.66 12.06
C LYS A 35 -4.09 -1.39 11.05
N ILE A 36 -4.67 -2.50 11.50
CA ILE A 36 -5.62 -3.26 10.69
C ILE A 36 -6.82 -2.36 10.38
N GLY A 37 -7.16 -2.24 9.10
CA GLY A 37 -8.23 -1.37 8.63
C GLY A 37 -7.78 0.02 8.17
N ASP A 38 -6.51 0.38 8.37
CA ASP A 38 -5.99 1.66 7.89
C ASP A 38 -6.10 1.78 6.37
N GLN A 39 -6.27 3.03 5.92
CA GLN A 39 -6.34 3.37 4.51
C GLN A 39 -5.06 4.08 4.07
N VAL A 40 -4.57 3.67 2.90
CA VAL A 40 -3.47 4.26 2.17
C VAL A 40 -4.03 5.13 1.05
N ASN A 41 -3.64 6.39 1.05
CA ASN A 41 -3.96 7.38 0.04
C ASN A 41 -2.87 7.44 -1.05
N PRO A 42 -3.20 7.94 -2.26
CA PRO A 42 -2.18 8.24 -3.25
C PRO A 42 -1.20 9.28 -2.68
N GLY A 43 0.09 8.96 -2.66
CA GLY A 43 1.15 9.83 -2.11
C GLY A 43 1.63 9.45 -0.70
N ASP A 44 0.95 8.53 -0.01
CA ASP A 44 1.42 8.05 1.30
C ASP A 44 2.70 7.20 1.16
N ASP A 45 3.65 7.40 2.07
CA ASP A 45 4.86 6.60 2.19
C ASP A 45 4.58 5.35 3.03
N VAL A 46 4.31 4.24 2.36
CA VAL A 46 4.13 2.94 3.01
C VAL A 46 5.44 2.18 3.01
N ARG A 47 5.92 1.79 4.19
CA ARG A 47 7.13 0.98 4.37
C ARG A 47 6.82 -0.31 5.11
N VAL A 48 7.39 -1.42 4.68
CA VAL A 48 7.29 -2.71 5.34
C VAL A 48 8.69 -3.24 5.61
N ASN A 49 9.01 -3.52 6.88
CA ASN A 49 10.36 -3.90 7.30
C ASN A 49 11.45 -2.89 6.90
N GLY A 50 11.10 -1.60 6.81
CA GLY A 50 12.01 -0.54 6.37
C GLY A 50 12.13 -0.38 4.85
N GLU A 51 11.61 -1.30 4.05
CA GLU A 51 11.53 -1.17 2.59
C GLU A 51 10.28 -0.38 2.19
N GLN A 52 10.46 0.64 1.35
CA GLN A 52 9.34 1.39 0.79
C GLN A 52 8.57 0.53 -0.22
N LEU A 53 7.27 0.33 0.03
CA LEU A 53 6.36 -0.30 -0.91
C LEU A 53 5.78 0.74 -1.85
N ARG A 54 6.05 0.54 -3.13
CA ARG A 54 5.41 1.29 -4.22
C ARG A 54 4.57 0.33 -5.01
N ILE A 55 3.28 0.63 -5.13
CA ILE A 55 2.45 0.01 -6.15
C ILE A 55 2.65 0.86 -7.38
N ALA A 56 3.04 0.24 -8.50
CA ALA A 56 2.92 0.87 -9.80
C ALA A 56 1.42 1.08 -10.06
N ARG A 57 0.88 2.17 -9.53
CA ARG A 57 -0.42 2.66 -9.95
C ARG A 57 -0.18 3.26 -11.33
N ASP A 58 -0.27 2.41 -12.35
CA ASP A 58 -0.51 2.84 -13.71
C ASP A 58 -1.90 3.48 -13.74
N HIS A 59 -1.99 4.73 -13.28
CA HIS A 59 -3.07 5.62 -13.67
C HIS A 59 -2.79 5.99 -15.12
N VAL A 60 -3.04 5.05 -16.03
CA VAL A 60 -3.13 5.35 -17.45
C VAL A 60 -4.39 6.19 -17.62
N TYR A 61 -4.25 7.51 -17.45
CA TYR A 61 -5.20 8.46 -17.99
C TYR A 61 -4.97 8.49 -19.50
N ILE A 62 -5.70 7.66 -20.24
CA ILE A 62 -5.86 7.88 -21.69
C ILE A 62 -6.90 8.98 -21.83
N ALA A 63 -6.46 10.24 -21.81
CA ALA A 63 -7.29 11.34 -22.29
C ALA A 63 -7.35 11.20 -23.82
N LEU A 64 -8.37 10.48 -24.32
CA LEU A 64 -8.67 10.47 -25.75
C LEU A 64 -9.30 11.82 -26.10
N ILE A 65 -8.47 12.77 -26.54
CA ILE A 65 -8.94 13.94 -27.26
C ILE A 65 -9.44 13.45 -28.62
N LEU A 66 -10.74 13.59 -28.86
CA LEU A 66 -11.34 13.50 -30.19
C LEU A 66 -11.18 14.88 -30.83
N VAL A 67 -10.48 14.92 -31.96
CA VAL A 67 -10.41 16.06 -32.89
C VAL A 67 -11.47 15.88 -33.96
#